data_AF-A0AAT9IL28-F1
#
_entry.id   AF-A0AAT9IL28-F1
#
_cell.length_a   1.000
_cell.length_b   1.000
_cell.length_c   1.000
_cell.angle_alpha   90.00
_cell.angle_beta   90.00
_cell.angle_gamma   90.00
#
_symmetry.space_group_name_H-M   'P 1'
#
loop_
_entity.id
_entity.type
_entity.pdbx_description
1 polymer ?
#
loop_
_entity_poly.entity_id
_entity_poly.type
_entity_poly.pdbx_seq_one_letter_code
_entity_poly.pdbx_strand_id
1 'polypeptide(L)'
;MASDPRYRAAVRIDLDLVCANPDELLSGIDDASRMSASSPTAEDALLSLIRVSVAPGSDDLVHIESASTAIVDSEWEGTSGSVPAGSSDTARVARAGARLAGIDWALNELFGGATGDATASELRQRTVIKGLVWNASVMVVDCLFDDVVHLADAAEDRSAWRDTHVISQLPPQYATHYDRAFAQKFLAATIEVTSRLSASPVYPPTVAHELALKLVLDEAERSAERLSGELPDGWRGHLDAVLFQDLDVESLFVDQDATTKRDAAAATPPLDFASWFIPYAHAPAPAPYASDDIKEPVRR
;
A
#
# COMPACT_ATOMS: atom_id res chain seq x y z
N MET A 1 11.04 -23.75 -45.46
CA MET A 1 11.91 -24.54 -44.56
C MET A 1 11.29 -24.45 -43.17
N ALA A 2 10.85 -25.57 -42.60
CA ALA A 2 10.37 -25.61 -41.23
C ALA A 2 11.56 -25.34 -40.30
N SER A 3 11.43 -24.41 -39.35
CA SER A 3 12.45 -24.17 -38.33
C SER A 3 12.59 -25.42 -37.47
N ASP A 4 13.82 -25.89 -37.26
CA ASP A 4 14.10 -26.96 -36.30
C ASP A 4 13.45 -26.64 -34.94
N PRO A 5 12.81 -27.62 -34.28
CA PRO A 5 12.23 -27.41 -32.97
C PRO A 5 13.35 -27.07 -31.97
N ARG A 6 13.35 -25.83 -31.45
CA ARG A 6 14.25 -25.41 -30.38
C ARG A 6 13.58 -25.66 -29.03
N TYR A 7 14.24 -26.41 -28.15
CA TYR A 7 13.82 -26.54 -26.77
C TYR A 7 14.17 -25.26 -26.00
N ARG A 8 13.17 -24.64 -25.37
CA ARG A 8 13.35 -23.48 -24.49
C ARG A 8 12.87 -23.86 -23.09
N ALA A 9 13.69 -23.56 -22.09
CA ALA A 9 13.33 -23.70 -20.69
C ALA A 9 13.69 -22.42 -19.94
N ALA A 10 12.86 -22.02 -18.98
CA ALA A 10 13.13 -20.95 -18.04
C ALA A 10 13.58 -21.59 -16.71
N VAL A 11 14.60 -21.02 -16.08
CA VAL A 11 15.13 -21.47 -14.79
C VAL A 11 15.16 -20.27 -13.85
N ARG A 12 14.54 -20.41 -12.67
CA ARG A 12 14.67 -19.45 -11.57
C ARG A 12 15.63 -20.02 -10.52
N ILE A 13 16.52 -19.17 -10.02
CA ILE A 13 17.45 -19.50 -8.93
C ILE A 13 17.22 -18.46 -7.84
N ASP A 14 16.67 -18.91 -6.72
CA ASP A 14 16.48 -18.09 -5.53
C ASP A 14 17.74 -18.25 -4.65
N LEU A 15 18.38 -17.13 -4.30
CA LEU A 15 19.63 -17.08 -3.54
C LEU A 15 19.47 -16.24 -2.27
N ASP A 16 19.70 -16.86 -1.11
CA ASP A 16 19.83 -16.13 0.15
C ASP A 16 21.30 -15.71 0.33
N LEU A 17 21.57 -14.42 0.24
CA LEU A 17 22.92 -13.86 0.32
C LEU A 17 23.08 -13.02 1.58
N VAL A 18 24.16 -13.25 2.32
CA VAL A 18 24.55 -12.45 3.49
C VAL A 18 25.83 -11.68 3.16
N CYS A 19 25.76 -10.35 3.16
CA CYS A 19 26.94 -9.52 3.03
C CYS A 19 27.55 -9.22 4.40
N ALA A 20 28.74 -9.75 4.66
CA ALA A 20 29.42 -9.57 5.95
C ALA A 20 29.88 -8.12 6.21
N ASN A 21 30.30 -7.41 5.16
CA ASN A 21 30.84 -6.04 5.24
C ASN A 21 30.12 -5.13 4.24
N PRO A 22 28.90 -4.67 4.51
CA PRO A 22 28.12 -3.91 3.53
C PRO A 22 28.71 -2.52 3.24
N ASP A 23 29.48 -1.94 4.15
CA ASP A 23 30.20 -0.67 3.89
C ASP A 23 31.30 -0.83 2.81
N GLU A 24 31.81 -2.06 2.62
CA GLU A 24 32.80 -2.37 1.59
C GLU A 24 32.18 -2.48 0.19
N LEU A 25 30.87 -2.79 0.08
CA LEU A 25 30.15 -2.82 -1.20
C LEU A 25 30.17 -1.46 -1.90
N LEU A 26 30.01 -0.38 -1.13
CA LEU A 26 29.95 1.00 -1.66
C LEU A 26 31.35 1.58 -1.95
N SER A 27 32.39 1.07 -1.28
CA SER A 27 33.76 1.55 -1.44
C SER A 27 34.55 0.82 -2.53
N GLY A 28 34.17 -0.41 -2.89
CA GLY A 28 34.81 -1.24 -3.92
C GLY A 28 34.41 -0.95 -5.38
N ILE A 29 33.50 0.00 -5.62
CA ILE A 29 33.11 0.42 -6.97
C ILE A 29 34.19 1.36 -7.53
N ASP A 30 34.85 0.93 -8.59
CA ASP A 30 35.94 1.63 -9.29
C ASP A 30 35.56 3.09 -9.62
N ASP A 31 36.51 4.04 -9.45
CA ASP A 31 36.25 5.49 -9.51
C ASP A 31 35.60 5.95 -10.83
N ALA A 32 35.79 5.20 -11.91
CA ALA A 32 35.16 5.46 -13.21
C ALA A 32 33.62 5.32 -13.19
N SER A 33 33.08 4.47 -12.31
CA SER A 33 31.63 4.25 -12.18
C SER A 33 30.95 5.28 -11.26
N ARG A 34 31.72 6.06 -10.50
CA ARG A 34 31.22 7.18 -9.67
C ARG A 34 30.89 8.44 -10.49
N MET A 35 31.38 8.54 -11.72
CA MET A 35 31.29 9.77 -12.54
C MET A 35 30.07 9.82 -13.48
N SER A 36 29.19 8.81 -13.46
CA SER A 36 28.03 8.72 -14.36
C SER A 36 26.77 8.35 -13.57
N ALA A 37 25.86 9.33 -13.42
CA ALA A 37 24.55 9.25 -12.74
C ALA A 37 24.59 8.95 -11.23
N SER A 38 23.48 9.21 -10.54
CA SER A 38 23.23 9.13 -9.08
C SER A 38 24.11 8.13 -8.33
N SER A 39 24.65 8.53 -7.17
CA SER A 39 25.45 7.65 -6.29
C SER A 39 24.86 6.24 -6.21
N PRO A 40 25.60 5.19 -6.63
CA PRO A 40 25.07 3.84 -6.70
C PRO A 40 24.65 3.36 -5.30
N THR A 41 23.48 2.72 -5.23
CA THR A 41 22.97 2.19 -3.96
C THR A 41 23.69 0.90 -3.59
N ALA A 42 23.58 0.47 -2.33
CA ALA A 42 24.15 -0.81 -1.90
C ALA A 42 23.53 -2.00 -2.67
N GLU A 43 22.28 -1.87 -3.10
CA GLU A 43 21.59 -2.84 -3.96
C GLU A 43 22.25 -2.93 -5.34
N ASP A 44 22.53 -1.80 -5.98
CA ASP A 44 23.19 -1.74 -7.29
C ASP A 44 24.60 -2.36 -7.22
N ALA A 45 25.32 -2.05 -6.14
CA ALA A 45 26.63 -2.61 -5.87
C ALA A 45 26.57 -4.15 -5.76
N LEU A 46 25.64 -4.68 -4.96
CA LEU A 46 25.48 -6.12 -4.79
C LEU A 46 25.06 -6.82 -6.08
N LEU A 47 24.10 -6.26 -6.82
CA LEU A 47 23.64 -6.80 -8.10
C LEU A 47 24.77 -6.86 -9.13
N SER A 48 25.70 -5.90 -9.12
CA SER A 48 26.87 -5.91 -10.02
C SER A 48 27.84 -7.07 -9.78
N LEU A 49 27.82 -7.67 -8.59
CA LEU A 49 28.67 -8.82 -8.22
C LEU A 49 28.08 -10.17 -8.64
N ILE A 50 26.79 -10.22 -8.98
CA ILE A 50 26.08 -11.44 -9.32
C ILE A 50 26.07 -11.63 -10.84
N ARG A 51 26.65 -12.74 -11.31
CA ARG A 51 26.68 -13.09 -12.73
C ARG A 51 26.20 -14.52 -12.96
N VAL A 52 25.35 -14.69 -13.96
CA VAL A 52 24.95 -16.00 -14.48
C VAL A 52 25.83 -16.31 -15.70
N SER A 53 26.45 -17.49 -15.73
CA SER A 53 27.26 -17.95 -16.86
C SER A 53 27.05 -19.43 -17.14
N VAL A 54 27.28 -19.85 -18.39
CA VAL A 54 27.32 -21.26 -18.78
C VAL A 54 28.64 -21.87 -18.32
N ALA A 55 28.61 -23.14 -17.92
CA ALA A 55 29.81 -23.86 -17.51
C ALA A 55 30.82 -23.92 -18.68
N PRO A 56 32.13 -23.73 -18.44
CA PRO A 56 33.14 -23.74 -19.50
C PRO A 56 33.06 -25.02 -20.35
N GLY A 57 33.06 -24.87 -21.68
CA GLY A 57 33.01 -26.00 -22.62
C GLY A 57 31.62 -26.53 -22.92
N SER A 58 30.56 -25.83 -22.50
CA SER A 58 29.15 -26.15 -22.86
C SER A 58 28.49 -25.06 -23.73
N ASP A 59 29.29 -24.12 -24.26
CA ASP A 59 28.80 -22.92 -24.97
C ASP A 59 28.11 -23.25 -26.30
N ASP A 60 28.41 -24.42 -26.88
CA ASP A 60 27.79 -24.95 -28.09
C ASP A 60 26.48 -25.71 -27.81
N LEU A 61 26.24 -26.10 -26.56
CA LEU A 61 25.07 -26.87 -26.14
C LEU A 61 23.93 -25.99 -25.64
N VAL A 62 24.25 -24.94 -24.88
CA VAL A 62 23.28 -24.04 -24.26
C VAL A 62 23.78 -22.60 -24.35
N HIS A 63 22.90 -21.69 -24.69
CA HIS A 63 23.17 -20.24 -24.64
C HIS A 63 22.12 -19.57 -23.76
N ILE A 64 22.56 -18.56 -22.99
CA ILE A 64 21.68 -17.71 -22.21
C ILE A 64 21.11 -16.66 -23.16
N GLU A 65 19.82 -16.74 -23.49
CA GLU A 65 19.16 -15.71 -24.30
C GLU A 65 18.98 -14.40 -23.53
N SER A 66 18.64 -14.50 -22.25
CA SER A 66 18.44 -13.36 -21.36
C SER A 66 18.72 -13.78 -19.91
N ALA A 67 19.26 -12.88 -19.11
CA ALA A 67 19.36 -13.02 -17.66
C ALA A 67 18.91 -11.71 -17.02
N SER A 68 18.13 -11.83 -15.96
CA SER A 68 17.72 -10.71 -15.11
C SER A 68 18.00 -11.07 -13.66
N THR A 69 18.54 -10.12 -12.90
CA THR A 69 18.76 -10.28 -11.46
C THR A 69 18.02 -9.15 -10.76
N ALA A 70 17.25 -9.49 -9.74
CA ALA A 70 16.53 -8.51 -8.93
C ALA A 70 16.61 -8.94 -7.46
N ILE A 71 16.68 -7.94 -6.58
CA ILE A 71 16.53 -8.15 -5.14
C ILE A 71 15.04 -8.21 -4.84
N VAL A 72 14.60 -9.36 -4.33
CA VAL A 72 13.20 -9.61 -3.96
C VAL A 72 12.89 -9.02 -2.59
N ASP A 73 13.81 -9.24 -1.66
CA ASP A 73 13.76 -8.74 -0.29
C ASP A 73 15.20 -8.48 0.18
N SER A 74 15.36 -7.53 1.09
CA SER A 74 16.66 -7.23 1.69
C SER A 74 16.48 -6.85 3.15
N GLU A 75 17.17 -7.58 4.02
CA GLU A 75 17.24 -7.27 5.44
C GLU A 75 18.64 -6.83 5.81
N TRP A 76 18.72 -5.91 6.77
CA TRP A 76 19.98 -5.44 7.34
C TRP A 76 20.03 -5.87 8.81
N GLU A 77 20.87 -6.85 9.11
CA GLU A 77 21.05 -7.37 10.45
C GLU A 77 21.58 -6.29 11.41
N GLY A 78 21.10 -6.27 12.65
CA GLY A 78 21.56 -5.30 13.67
C GLY A 78 20.99 -3.89 13.54
N THR A 79 20.16 -3.61 12.53
CA THR A 79 19.39 -2.37 12.47
C THR A 79 18.08 -2.54 13.24
N SER A 80 17.90 -1.79 14.32
CA SER A 80 16.69 -1.79 15.18
C SER A 80 15.47 -1.18 14.47
N GLY A 81 15.23 -1.55 13.21
CA GLY A 81 14.24 -0.93 12.33
C GLY A 81 14.74 0.30 11.56
N SER A 82 15.99 0.75 11.77
CA SER A 82 16.58 1.83 10.97
C SER A 82 17.00 1.32 9.59
N VAL A 83 16.82 2.13 8.56
CA VAL A 83 17.33 1.82 7.23
C VAL A 83 18.76 2.37 7.14
N PRO A 84 19.76 1.53 6.83
CA PRO A 84 21.13 2.02 6.69
C PRO A 84 21.29 3.04 5.57
N ALA A 85 22.30 3.91 5.75
CA ALA A 85 22.68 4.92 4.77
C ALA A 85 23.04 4.25 3.43
N GLY A 86 22.60 4.83 2.31
CA GLY A 86 22.87 4.30 0.97
C GLY A 86 21.87 3.24 0.44
N SER A 87 20.83 2.89 1.21
CA SER A 87 19.70 2.11 0.69
C SER A 87 18.88 2.92 -0.33
N SER A 88 18.30 2.27 -1.35
CA SER A 88 17.36 2.91 -2.27
C SER A 88 16.04 3.24 -1.56
N ASP A 89 15.29 4.24 -2.04
CA ASP A 89 13.97 4.55 -1.45
C ASP A 89 12.98 3.40 -1.67
N THR A 90 13.07 2.71 -2.79
CA THR A 90 12.32 1.48 -3.06
C THR A 90 12.62 0.39 -2.03
N ALA A 91 13.87 0.20 -1.63
CA ALA A 91 14.25 -0.77 -0.59
C ALA A 91 13.68 -0.39 0.79
N ARG A 92 13.70 0.91 1.13
CA ARG A 92 13.09 1.42 2.37
C ARG A 92 11.61 1.09 2.44
N VAL A 93 10.91 1.39 1.34
CA VAL A 93 9.48 1.13 1.19
C VAL A 93 9.23 -0.37 1.27
N ALA A 94 9.91 -1.18 0.46
CA ALA A 94 9.77 -2.63 0.45
C ALA A 94 9.91 -3.25 1.85
N ARG A 95 10.93 -2.85 2.62
CA ARG A 95 11.13 -3.35 3.99
C ARG A 95 9.95 -3.05 4.93
N ALA A 96 9.27 -1.92 4.74
CA ALA A 96 8.07 -1.61 5.52
C ALA A 96 6.93 -2.60 5.21
N GLY A 97 6.86 -3.09 3.96
CA GLY A 97 5.84 -3.98 3.44
C GLY A 97 5.79 -5.36 4.08
N ALA A 98 6.87 -5.85 4.68
CA ALA A 98 6.89 -7.14 5.39
C ALA A 98 5.82 -7.24 6.50
N ARG A 99 5.36 -6.09 7.02
CA ARG A 99 4.35 -6.00 8.09
C ARG A 99 2.90 -6.06 7.60
N LEU A 100 2.66 -6.00 6.29
CA LEU A 100 1.32 -5.81 5.72
C LEU A 100 0.71 -7.11 5.20
N ALA A 101 0.36 -8.05 6.08
CA ALA A 101 -0.14 -9.37 5.65
C ALA A 101 -1.59 -9.37 5.15
N GLY A 102 -2.39 -8.35 5.50
CA GLY A 102 -3.85 -8.34 5.27
C GLY A 102 -4.28 -8.27 3.81
N ILE A 103 -3.37 -7.89 2.90
CA ILE A 103 -3.63 -7.80 1.45
C ILE A 103 -2.87 -8.85 0.62
N ASP A 104 -2.20 -9.81 1.27
CA ASP A 104 -1.40 -10.81 0.54
C ASP A 104 -2.25 -11.63 -0.45
N TRP A 105 -3.51 -11.90 -0.12
CA TRP A 105 -4.45 -12.60 -1.00
C TRP A 105 -4.78 -11.77 -2.25
N ALA A 106 -5.02 -10.46 -2.09
CA ALA A 106 -5.33 -9.55 -3.18
C ALA A 106 -4.14 -9.39 -4.13
N LEU A 107 -2.93 -9.29 -3.56
CA LEU A 107 -1.71 -9.27 -4.36
C LEU A 107 -1.45 -10.61 -5.03
N ASN A 108 -1.69 -11.74 -4.37
CA ASN A 108 -1.60 -13.04 -5.05
C ASN A 108 -2.51 -13.07 -6.28
N GLU A 109 -3.74 -12.55 -6.21
CA GLU A 109 -4.63 -12.47 -7.36
C GLU A 109 -4.09 -11.57 -8.48
N LEU A 110 -3.59 -10.37 -8.13
CA LEU A 110 -3.00 -9.43 -9.09
C LEU A 110 -1.86 -10.04 -9.91
N PHE A 111 -1.04 -10.87 -9.27
CA PHE A 111 0.13 -11.50 -9.86
C PHE A 111 -0.13 -12.93 -10.37
N GLY A 112 -1.39 -13.31 -10.63
CA GLY A 112 -1.72 -14.58 -11.28
C GLY A 112 -1.71 -15.82 -10.36
N GLY A 113 -1.67 -15.62 -9.04
CA GLY A 113 -1.82 -16.65 -8.01
C GLY A 113 -0.54 -16.94 -7.21
N ALA A 114 -0.67 -17.74 -6.15
CA ALA A 114 0.44 -18.24 -5.35
C ALA A 114 1.17 -19.43 -6.01
N THR A 115 1.25 -19.45 -7.34
CA THR A 115 2.04 -20.45 -8.03
C THR A 115 3.52 -20.16 -7.78
N GLY A 116 4.33 -21.19 -7.57
CA GLY A 116 5.78 -21.06 -7.39
C GLY A 116 6.53 -20.46 -8.58
N ASP A 117 5.82 -19.95 -9.60
CA ASP A 117 6.32 -19.41 -10.86
C ASP A 117 6.47 -17.87 -10.86
N ALA A 118 6.11 -17.18 -9.77
CA ALA A 118 6.27 -15.72 -9.70
C ALA A 118 7.72 -15.27 -9.97
N THR A 119 7.91 -14.29 -10.83
CA THR A 119 9.23 -13.76 -11.14
C THR A 119 9.79 -12.96 -9.97
N ALA A 120 11.12 -12.81 -9.89
CA ALA A 120 11.74 -11.96 -8.88
C ALA A 120 11.24 -10.50 -8.93
N SER A 121 10.90 -10.00 -10.14
CA SER A 121 10.32 -8.67 -10.33
C SER A 121 8.95 -8.55 -9.67
N GLU A 122 8.07 -9.54 -9.88
CA GLU A 122 6.72 -9.55 -9.31
C GLU A 122 6.78 -9.64 -7.77
N LEU A 123 7.64 -10.47 -7.21
CA LEU A 123 7.84 -10.54 -5.77
C LEU A 123 8.33 -9.20 -5.20
N ARG A 124 9.26 -8.52 -5.89
CA ARG A 124 9.71 -7.18 -5.49
C ARG A 124 8.57 -6.16 -5.55
N GLN A 125 7.81 -6.14 -6.65
CA GLN A 125 6.67 -5.23 -6.83
C GLN A 125 5.62 -5.43 -5.74
N ARG A 126 5.31 -6.67 -5.37
CA ARG A 126 4.43 -6.98 -4.23
C ARG A 126 4.93 -6.34 -2.95
N THR A 127 6.19 -6.54 -2.61
CA THR A 127 6.80 -6.00 -1.39
C THR A 127 6.78 -4.47 -1.39
N VAL A 128 7.02 -3.83 -2.55
CA VAL A 128 6.93 -2.37 -2.70
C VAL A 128 5.49 -1.87 -2.50
N ILE A 129 4.48 -2.49 -3.12
CA ILE A 129 3.06 -2.11 -2.93
C ILE A 129 2.68 -2.21 -1.45
N LYS A 130 3.06 -3.30 -0.78
CA LYS A 130 2.85 -3.47 0.67
C LYS A 130 3.53 -2.35 1.46
N GLY A 131 4.74 -1.99 1.08
CA GLY A 131 5.49 -0.90 1.69
C GLY A 131 4.81 0.46 1.56
N LEU A 132 4.28 0.76 0.37
CA LEU A 132 3.56 2.00 0.09
C LEU A 132 2.32 2.11 0.96
N VAL A 133 1.50 1.06 1.00
CA VAL A 133 0.27 1.04 1.80
C VAL A 133 0.58 1.12 3.31
N TRP A 134 1.65 0.46 3.79
CA TRP A 134 2.09 0.60 5.17
C TRP A 134 2.49 2.03 5.51
N ASN A 135 3.34 2.66 4.68
CA ASN A 135 3.81 4.01 4.93
C ASN A 135 2.66 5.03 4.87
N ALA A 136 1.75 4.87 3.90
CA ALA A 136 0.52 5.65 3.81
C ALA A 136 -0.36 5.50 5.06
N SER A 137 -0.49 4.27 5.58
CA SER A 137 -1.23 3.99 6.80
C SER A 137 -0.69 4.78 8.00
N VAL A 138 0.63 4.76 8.21
CA VAL A 138 1.29 5.51 9.28
C VAL A 138 1.05 7.01 9.10
N MET A 139 1.30 7.52 7.89
CA MET A 139 1.20 8.95 7.61
C MET A 139 -0.23 9.49 7.80
N VAL A 140 -1.24 8.76 7.29
CA VAL A 140 -2.65 9.17 7.43
C VAL A 140 -3.07 9.18 8.90
N VAL A 141 -2.65 8.19 9.70
CA VAL A 141 -2.94 8.15 11.13
C VAL A 141 -2.29 9.32 11.87
N ASP A 142 -1.01 9.61 11.60
CA ASP A 142 -0.30 10.74 12.20
C ASP A 142 -0.98 12.07 11.85
N CYS A 143 -1.31 12.29 10.57
CA CYS A 143 -2.02 13.50 10.14
C CYS A 143 -3.43 13.61 10.75
N LEU A 144 -4.13 12.50 11.00
CA LEU A 144 -5.44 12.55 11.67
C LEU A 144 -5.32 12.93 13.15
N PHE A 145 -4.23 12.59 13.84
CA PHE A 145 -3.98 13.12 15.18
C PHE A 145 -3.83 14.64 15.15
N ASP A 146 -3.07 15.16 14.19
CA ASP A 146 -2.90 16.61 14.01
C ASP A 146 -4.24 17.29 13.66
N ASP A 147 -5.04 16.69 12.77
CA ASP A 147 -6.38 17.18 12.42
C ASP A 147 -7.32 17.26 13.63
N VAL A 148 -7.28 16.26 14.51
CA VAL A 148 -8.08 16.25 15.74
C VAL A 148 -7.67 17.39 16.68
N VAL A 149 -6.36 17.66 16.81
CA VAL A 149 -5.84 18.77 17.63
C VAL A 149 -6.26 20.11 17.02
N HIS A 150 -6.05 20.29 15.73
CA HIS A 150 -6.43 21.50 15.00
C HIS A 150 -7.92 21.83 15.15
N LEU A 151 -8.79 20.84 14.94
CA LEU A 151 -10.24 21.00 15.09
C LEU A 151 -10.67 21.23 16.55
N ALA A 152 -9.89 20.77 17.53
CA ALA A 152 -10.14 21.05 18.94
C ALA A 152 -9.80 22.51 19.30
N ASP A 153 -8.69 23.04 18.77
CA ASP A 153 -8.23 24.40 19.02
C ASP A 153 -9.08 25.44 18.28
N ALA A 154 -9.65 25.08 17.13
CA ALA A 154 -10.49 25.95 16.30
C ALA A 154 -12.00 25.65 16.42
N ALA A 155 -12.49 25.20 17.58
CA ALA A 155 -13.85 24.67 17.76
C ALA A 155 -14.99 25.65 17.38
N GLU A 156 -14.76 26.96 17.43
CA GLU A 156 -15.75 27.99 17.05
C GLU A 156 -15.77 28.28 15.54
N ASP A 157 -14.72 27.87 14.80
CA ASP A 157 -14.58 28.08 13.37
C ASP A 157 -15.09 26.87 12.57
N ARG A 158 -16.30 27.01 12.01
CA ARG A 158 -16.91 25.97 11.16
C ARG A 158 -16.19 25.72 9.83
N SER A 159 -15.20 26.55 9.49
CA SER A 159 -14.37 26.37 8.30
C SER A 159 -13.01 25.74 8.58
N ALA A 160 -12.65 25.51 9.85
CA ALA A 160 -11.36 24.97 10.28
C ALA A 160 -10.99 23.63 9.62
N TRP A 161 -11.99 22.82 9.25
CA TRP A 161 -11.78 21.56 8.53
C TRP A 161 -11.01 21.72 7.21
N ARG A 162 -11.05 22.90 6.57
CA ARG A 162 -10.34 23.13 5.30
C ARG A 162 -8.83 23.12 5.44
N ASP A 163 -8.34 23.48 6.63
CA ASP A 163 -6.90 23.59 6.92
C ASP A 163 -6.33 22.28 7.50
N THR A 164 -7.15 21.23 7.59
CA THR A 164 -6.73 19.89 7.98
C THR A 164 -6.05 19.15 6.85
N HIS A 165 -5.28 18.11 7.17
CA HIS A 165 -4.56 17.30 6.21
C HIS A 165 -5.41 16.19 5.61
N VAL A 166 -6.12 15.42 6.44
CA VAL A 166 -6.89 14.23 6.02
C VAL A 166 -8.37 14.57 5.93
N ILE A 167 -8.92 15.28 6.90
CA ILE A 167 -10.36 15.62 6.93
C ILE A 167 -10.75 16.50 5.73
N SER A 168 -9.86 17.35 5.23
CA SER A 168 -10.08 18.19 4.04
C SER A 168 -10.17 17.40 2.73
N GLN A 169 -9.70 16.16 2.71
CA GLN A 169 -9.79 15.25 1.57
C GLN A 169 -11.09 14.45 1.55
N LEU A 170 -11.93 14.55 2.59
CA LEU A 170 -13.24 13.89 2.61
C LEU A 170 -14.26 14.62 1.73
N PRO A 171 -15.38 13.98 1.37
CA PRO A 171 -16.33 14.58 0.46
C PRO A 171 -16.89 15.93 0.96
N PRO A 172 -16.70 17.05 0.23
CA PRO A 172 -16.91 18.39 0.75
C PRO A 172 -18.38 18.73 1.02
N GLN A 173 -19.34 18.03 0.43
CA GLN A 173 -20.77 18.24 0.64
C GLN A 173 -21.23 17.89 2.07
N TYR A 174 -20.45 17.08 2.81
CA TYR A 174 -20.74 16.72 4.21
C TYR A 174 -19.92 17.54 5.20
N ALA A 175 -19.19 18.56 4.74
CA ALA A 175 -18.29 19.38 5.55
C ALA A 175 -18.92 20.01 6.80
N THR A 176 -20.25 20.20 6.82
CA THR A 176 -20.96 20.68 8.01
C THR A 176 -20.88 19.74 9.21
N HIS A 177 -20.46 18.49 8.99
CA HIS A 177 -20.33 17.47 10.01
C HIS A 177 -18.87 17.20 10.42
N TYR A 178 -17.89 17.84 9.79
CA TYR A 178 -16.47 17.61 10.04
C TYR A 178 -15.99 18.43 11.24
N ASP A 179 -16.48 18.06 12.41
CA ASP A 179 -16.05 18.59 13.68
C ASP A 179 -15.00 17.69 14.37
N ARG A 180 -14.54 18.12 15.54
CA ARG A 180 -13.60 17.35 16.37
C ARG A 180 -14.14 15.94 16.69
N ALA A 181 -15.42 15.80 17.01
CA ALA A 181 -15.98 14.51 17.43
C ALA A 181 -16.03 13.54 16.25
N PHE A 182 -16.39 14.03 15.07
CA PHE A 182 -16.28 13.29 13.82
C PHE A 182 -14.84 12.85 13.56
N ALA A 183 -13.87 13.76 13.62
CA ALA A 183 -12.45 13.45 13.37
C ALA A 183 -11.92 12.39 14.35
N GLN A 184 -12.31 12.44 15.64
CA GLN A 184 -11.96 11.42 16.62
C GLN A 184 -12.52 10.03 16.29
N LYS A 185 -13.79 9.95 15.85
CA LYS A 185 -14.40 8.68 15.41
C LYS A 185 -13.75 8.17 14.12
N PHE A 186 -13.49 9.07 13.17
CA PHE A 186 -12.85 8.74 11.90
C PHE A 186 -11.41 8.25 12.09
N LEU A 187 -10.66 8.85 13.02
CA LEU A 187 -9.36 8.35 13.46
C LEU A 187 -9.47 6.92 14.02
N ALA A 188 -10.46 6.63 14.86
CA ALA A 188 -10.66 5.27 15.37
C ALA A 188 -10.96 4.26 14.25
N ALA A 189 -11.81 4.61 13.28
CA ALA A 189 -12.07 3.79 12.10
C ALA A 189 -10.78 3.57 11.27
N THR A 190 -9.97 4.61 11.11
CA THR A 190 -8.71 4.54 10.35
C THR A 190 -7.67 3.65 11.04
N ILE A 191 -7.53 3.76 12.36
CA ILE A 191 -6.66 2.87 13.14
C ILE A 191 -7.11 1.41 12.99
N GLU A 192 -8.41 1.15 12.97
CA GLU A 192 -8.92 -0.21 12.74
C GLU A 192 -8.64 -0.72 11.33
N VAL A 193 -8.85 0.09 10.28
CA VAL A 193 -8.49 -0.26 8.89
C VAL A 193 -7.02 -0.63 8.77
N THR A 194 -6.14 0.23 9.28
CA THR A 194 -4.68 0.05 9.21
C THR A 194 -4.20 -1.15 10.04
N SER A 195 -4.85 -1.43 11.19
CA SER A 195 -4.62 -2.64 11.97
C SER A 195 -5.01 -3.89 11.18
N ARG A 196 -6.17 -3.90 10.51
CA ARG A 196 -6.61 -5.03 9.69
C ARG A 196 -5.67 -5.23 8.50
N LEU A 197 -5.26 -4.18 7.79
CA LEU A 197 -4.27 -4.25 6.70
C LEU A 197 -2.97 -4.98 7.11
N SER A 198 -2.62 -4.92 8.39
CA SER A 198 -1.42 -5.57 8.93
C SER A 198 -1.59 -7.07 9.22
N ALA A 199 -2.81 -7.54 9.49
CA ALA A 199 -3.01 -8.84 10.15
C ALA A 199 -4.12 -9.74 9.57
N SER A 200 -5.09 -9.20 8.83
CA SER A 200 -6.29 -9.93 8.42
C SER A 200 -6.82 -9.37 7.10
N PRO A 201 -7.57 -10.15 6.29
CA PRO A 201 -8.30 -9.59 5.16
C PRO A 201 -9.10 -8.36 5.56
N VAL A 202 -8.96 -7.31 4.75
CA VAL A 202 -9.61 -6.02 4.99
C VAL A 202 -10.90 -5.95 4.22
N TYR A 203 -11.99 -5.96 4.97
CA TYR A 203 -13.32 -5.60 4.49
C TYR A 203 -13.84 -4.48 5.39
N PRO A 204 -13.99 -3.26 4.87
CA PRO A 204 -14.50 -2.13 5.64
C PRO A 204 -15.90 -2.43 6.24
N PRO A 205 -16.07 -2.33 7.56
CA PRO A 205 -17.36 -2.63 8.18
C PRO A 205 -18.38 -1.49 8.09
N THR A 206 -17.96 -0.27 7.76
CA THR A 206 -18.81 0.92 7.63
C THR A 206 -18.28 1.83 6.50
N VAL A 207 -19.09 2.79 6.04
CA VAL A 207 -18.65 3.81 5.05
C VAL A 207 -17.44 4.61 5.54
N ALA A 208 -17.37 4.93 6.84
CA ALA A 208 -16.19 5.60 7.41
C ALA A 208 -14.90 4.77 7.26
N HIS A 209 -15.00 3.44 7.36
CA HIS A 209 -13.85 2.56 7.14
C HIS A 209 -13.49 2.48 5.64
N GLU A 210 -14.46 2.56 4.74
CA GLU A 210 -14.21 2.64 3.29
C GLU A 210 -13.48 3.93 2.93
N LEU A 211 -13.98 5.07 3.42
CA LEU A 211 -13.34 6.37 3.22
C LEU A 211 -11.91 6.37 3.79
N ALA A 212 -11.70 5.80 4.97
CA ALA A 212 -10.37 5.65 5.55
C ALA A 212 -9.45 4.78 4.67
N LEU A 213 -9.93 3.64 4.17
CA LEU A 213 -9.17 2.79 3.26
C LEU A 213 -8.84 3.52 1.95
N LYS A 214 -9.81 4.23 1.37
CA LYS A 214 -9.62 5.03 0.15
C LYS A 214 -8.51 6.06 0.36
N LEU A 215 -8.55 6.84 1.44
CA LEU A 215 -7.51 7.85 1.73
C LEU A 215 -6.12 7.23 1.91
N VAL A 216 -6.02 6.04 2.50
CA VAL A 216 -4.76 5.29 2.60
C VAL A 216 -4.27 4.85 1.22
N LEU A 217 -5.14 4.33 0.35
CA LEU A 217 -4.76 3.87 -0.98
C LEU A 217 -4.41 5.05 -1.91
N ASP A 218 -5.14 6.16 -1.81
CA ASP A 218 -4.86 7.39 -2.57
C ASP A 218 -3.51 8.00 -2.14
N GLU A 219 -3.16 7.96 -0.84
CA GLU A 219 -1.82 8.33 -0.38
C GLU A 219 -0.74 7.36 -0.86
N ALA A 220 -1.01 6.05 -0.85
CA ALA A 220 -0.07 5.05 -1.34
C ALA A 220 0.21 5.24 -2.84
N GLU A 221 -0.81 5.58 -3.63
CA GLU A 221 -0.68 5.90 -5.05
C GLU A 221 0.12 7.18 -5.30
N ARG A 222 -0.20 8.28 -4.61
CA ARG A 222 0.61 9.51 -4.65
C ARG A 222 2.06 9.27 -4.22
N SER A 223 2.29 8.35 -3.29
CA SER A 223 3.63 7.94 -2.88
C SER A 223 4.35 7.09 -3.94
N ALA A 224 3.61 6.27 -4.69
CA ALA A 224 4.14 5.45 -5.77
C ALA A 224 4.70 6.29 -6.92
N GLU A 225 4.05 7.41 -7.26
CA GLU A 225 4.50 8.35 -8.31
C GLU A 225 5.92 8.90 -8.07
N ARG A 226 6.38 8.90 -6.81
CA ARG A 226 7.72 9.36 -6.42
C ARG A 226 8.80 8.28 -6.54
N LEU A 227 8.42 7.02 -6.75
CA LEU A 227 9.36 5.91 -6.91
C LEU A 227 9.71 5.71 -8.39
N SER A 228 10.98 5.53 -8.69
CA SER A 228 11.48 5.33 -10.07
C SER A 228 11.25 3.92 -10.63
N GLY A 229 10.53 3.05 -9.91
CA GLY A 229 10.31 1.65 -10.28
C GLY A 229 8.95 1.42 -10.91
N GLU A 230 8.89 0.64 -11.99
CA GLU A 230 7.63 0.25 -12.64
C GLU A 230 6.86 -0.71 -11.71
N LEU A 231 5.79 -0.22 -11.09
CA LEU A 231 4.73 -1.06 -10.52
C LEU A 231 3.83 -1.57 -11.65
N PRO A 232 3.15 -2.71 -11.47
CA PRO A 232 2.19 -3.19 -12.47
C PRO A 232 1.12 -2.14 -12.74
N ASP A 233 0.85 -1.87 -14.01
CA ASP A 233 -0.26 -1.01 -14.40
C ASP A 233 -1.57 -1.53 -13.77
N GLY A 234 -2.37 -0.61 -13.22
CA GLY A 234 -3.66 -0.96 -12.64
C GLY A 234 -3.61 -1.63 -11.26
N TRP A 235 -2.46 -1.73 -10.58
CA TRP A 235 -2.37 -2.27 -9.21
C TRP A 235 -3.36 -1.58 -8.25
N ARG A 236 -3.52 -0.25 -8.36
CA ARG A 236 -4.45 0.56 -7.57
C ARG A 236 -5.90 0.15 -7.84
N GLY A 237 -6.28 0.06 -9.11
CA GLY A 237 -7.63 -0.32 -9.52
C GLY A 237 -7.98 -1.77 -9.17
N HIS A 238 -6.99 -2.67 -9.18
CA HIS A 238 -7.17 -4.02 -8.67
C HIS A 238 -7.48 -4.03 -7.17
N LEU A 239 -6.71 -3.28 -6.37
CA LEU A 239 -7.00 -3.14 -4.94
C LEU A 239 -8.37 -2.51 -4.68
N ASP A 240 -8.82 -1.56 -5.50
CA ASP A 240 -10.19 -1.03 -5.41
C ASP A 240 -11.22 -2.14 -5.61
N ALA A 241 -11.11 -2.89 -6.71
CA ALA A 241 -12.08 -3.91 -7.07
C ALA A 241 -12.23 -4.98 -5.97
N VAL A 242 -11.11 -5.42 -5.38
CA VAL A 242 -11.13 -6.55 -4.43
C VAL A 242 -11.38 -6.12 -2.98
N LEU A 243 -10.95 -4.92 -2.56
CA LEU A 243 -11.09 -4.49 -1.17
C LEU A 243 -12.44 -3.81 -0.88
N PHE A 244 -13.06 -3.16 -1.88
CA PHE A 244 -14.34 -2.47 -1.71
C PHE A 244 -15.56 -3.31 -2.12
N GLN A 245 -15.42 -4.49 -2.72
CA GLN A 245 -16.54 -5.42 -3.00
C GLN A 245 -17.81 -4.75 -3.59
N ASP A 246 -17.66 -3.95 -4.65
CA ASP A 246 -18.73 -3.18 -5.33
C ASP A 246 -19.32 -1.99 -4.53
N LEU A 247 -18.69 -1.58 -3.42
CA LEU A 247 -19.07 -0.39 -2.67
C LEU A 247 -18.63 0.87 -3.42
N ASP A 248 -19.60 1.70 -3.85
CA ASP A 248 -19.34 2.92 -4.61
C ASP A 248 -19.04 4.10 -3.68
N VAL A 249 -17.90 4.04 -3.00
CA VAL A 249 -17.40 5.14 -2.15
C VAL A 249 -17.12 6.41 -2.98
N GLU A 250 -16.80 6.26 -4.27
CA GLU A 250 -16.54 7.38 -5.18
C GLU A 250 -17.80 8.22 -5.44
N SER A 251 -18.99 7.60 -5.44
CA SER A 251 -20.26 8.33 -5.54
C SER A 251 -20.45 9.39 -4.45
N LEU A 252 -19.78 9.24 -3.30
CA LEU A 252 -19.84 10.23 -2.22
C LEU A 252 -19.11 11.52 -2.58
N PHE A 253 -18.18 11.52 -3.53
CA PHE A 253 -17.40 12.71 -3.93
C PHE A 253 -18.07 13.54 -5.03
N VAL A 254 -19.05 12.97 -5.73
CA VAL A 254 -19.78 13.64 -6.81
C VAL A 254 -20.93 14.48 -6.22
N ASP A 255 -21.16 15.68 -6.75
CA ASP A 255 -22.32 16.48 -6.35
C ASP A 255 -23.60 15.81 -6.85
N GLN A 256 -24.35 15.23 -5.91
CA GLN A 256 -25.58 14.51 -6.19
C GLN A 256 -26.77 15.47 -6.19
N ASP A 257 -27.62 15.37 -7.22
CA ASP A 257 -28.90 16.08 -7.24
C ASP A 257 -29.86 15.51 -6.17
N ALA A 258 -30.98 16.22 -5.94
CA ALA A 258 -31.93 15.84 -4.88
C ALA A 258 -32.57 14.45 -5.09
N THR A 259 -32.67 13.99 -6.33
CA THR A 259 -33.20 12.66 -6.68
C THR A 259 -32.15 11.59 -6.39
N THR A 260 -30.91 11.81 -6.79
CA THR A 260 -29.76 10.93 -6.54
C THR A 260 -29.49 10.78 -5.04
N LYS A 261 -29.58 11.86 -4.25
CA LYS A 261 -29.47 11.81 -2.78
C LYS A 261 -30.54 10.94 -2.12
N ARG A 262 -31.77 10.96 -2.66
CA ARG A 262 -32.87 10.12 -2.17
C ARG A 262 -32.65 8.65 -2.52
N ASP A 263 -32.15 8.38 -3.72
CA ASP A 263 -31.85 7.03 -4.17
C ASP A 263 -30.62 6.46 -3.43
N ALA A 264 -29.59 7.27 -3.17
CA ALA A 264 -28.41 6.93 -2.37
C ALA A 264 -28.76 6.67 -0.90
N ALA A 265 -29.71 7.41 -0.32
CA ALA A 265 -30.25 7.13 1.01
C ALA A 265 -31.08 5.83 1.05
N ALA A 266 -31.59 5.37 -0.10
CA ALA A 266 -32.30 4.09 -0.24
C ALA A 266 -31.38 2.94 -0.71
N ALA A 267 -30.11 3.23 -1.00
CA ALA A 267 -29.12 2.24 -1.41
C ALA A 267 -28.82 1.27 -0.25
N THR A 268 -28.33 0.09 -0.60
CA THR A 268 -27.80 -0.87 0.37
C THR A 268 -26.32 -1.08 0.06
N PRO A 269 -25.40 -0.63 0.93
CA PRO A 269 -25.65 0.09 2.17
C PRO A 269 -26.10 1.55 1.97
N PRO A 270 -26.77 2.19 2.97
CA PRO A 270 -27.17 3.58 2.88
C PRO A 270 -25.95 4.52 2.87
N LEU A 271 -25.89 5.45 1.91
CA LEU A 271 -24.77 6.36 1.72
C LEU A 271 -24.93 7.72 2.44
N ASP A 272 -25.99 7.88 3.24
CA ASP A 272 -26.22 9.12 3.99
C ASP A 272 -25.26 9.25 5.19
N PHE A 273 -24.95 10.50 5.57
CA PHE A 273 -23.95 10.76 6.60
C PHE A 273 -24.26 10.09 7.96
N ALA A 274 -25.54 9.95 8.34
CA ALA A 274 -25.89 9.34 9.62
C ALA A 274 -25.57 7.83 9.68
N SER A 275 -25.37 7.21 8.51
CA SER A 275 -25.04 5.79 8.37
C SER A 275 -23.53 5.53 8.34
N TRP A 276 -22.67 6.56 8.33
CA TRP A 276 -21.24 6.37 8.08
C TRP A 276 -20.49 5.52 9.13
N PHE A 277 -20.97 5.50 10.36
CA PHE A 277 -20.42 4.70 11.46
C PHE A 277 -21.35 3.54 11.86
N ILE A 278 -22.35 3.23 11.04
CA ILE A 278 -23.24 2.08 11.26
C ILE A 278 -22.65 0.85 10.54
N PRO A 279 -22.46 -0.29 11.22
CA PRO A 279 -21.97 -1.51 10.62
C PRO A 279 -22.90 -2.06 9.54
N TYR A 280 -22.32 -2.60 8.47
CA TYR A 280 -23.07 -3.40 7.50
C TYR A 280 -23.56 -4.70 8.12
N ALA A 281 -24.72 -5.18 7.68
CA ALA A 281 -25.43 -6.32 8.28
C ALA A 281 -24.60 -7.62 8.38
N HIS A 282 -23.57 -7.79 7.55
CA HIS A 282 -22.71 -8.97 7.53
C HIS A 282 -21.24 -8.65 7.83
N ALA A 283 -20.94 -7.41 8.23
CA ALA A 283 -19.59 -7.01 8.57
C ALA A 283 -19.21 -7.43 10.00
N PRO A 284 -17.92 -7.71 10.28
CA PRO A 284 -17.43 -7.81 11.64
C PRO A 284 -17.70 -6.52 12.41
N ALA A 285 -18.03 -6.63 13.69
CA ALA A 285 -18.28 -5.46 14.54
C ALA A 285 -17.04 -4.55 14.56
N PRO A 286 -17.19 -3.24 14.28
CA PRO A 286 -16.09 -2.28 14.38
C PRO A 286 -15.75 -1.99 15.85
N ALA A 287 -14.64 -1.29 16.05
CA ALA A 287 -14.20 -0.78 17.32
C ALA A 287 -15.33 0.07 17.96
N PRO A 288 -15.56 -0.05 19.28
CA PRO A 288 -16.70 0.62 19.93
C PRO A 288 -16.75 2.14 19.73
N TYR A 289 -15.59 2.79 19.57
CA TYR A 289 -15.49 4.23 19.37
C TYR A 289 -15.74 4.66 17.90
N ALA A 290 -15.62 3.71 16.97
CA ALA A 290 -15.88 3.90 15.54
C ALA A 290 -17.26 3.34 15.13
N SER A 291 -18.15 3.09 16.10
CA SER A 291 -19.46 2.47 15.90
C SER A 291 -20.56 3.30 16.53
N ASP A 292 -21.61 3.58 15.75
CA ASP A 292 -22.85 4.20 16.25
C ASP A 292 -23.94 3.17 16.58
N ASP A 293 -23.61 1.87 16.54
CA ASP A 293 -24.55 0.75 16.71
C ASP A 293 -25.00 0.51 18.17
N ILE A 294 -24.75 1.47 19.06
CA ILE A 294 -25.13 1.41 20.48
C ILE A 294 -25.90 2.67 20.88
N LYS A 295 -27.24 2.58 20.85
CA LYS A 295 -28.07 3.20 21.89
C LYS A 295 -28.57 2.08 22.79
N GLU A 296 -28.07 2.02 24.02
CA GLU A 296 -28.67 1.18 25.07
C GLU A 296 -30.18 1.44 25.15
N PRO A 297 -31.00 0.43 25.48
CA PRO A 297 -32.43 0.60 25.62
C PRO A 297 -32.72 1.65 26.69
N VAL A 298 -33.59 2.61 26.36
CA VAL A 298 -34.15 3.58 27.32
C VAL A 298 -34.62 2.79 28.55
N ARG A 299 -33.90 2.93 29.66
CA ARG A 299 -34.36 2.42 30.96
C ARG A 299 -35.68 3.14 31.26
N ARG A 300 -36.78 2.39 31.19
CA ARG A 300 -38.09 2.81 31.72
C ARG A 300 -38.04 2.90 33.24
#